data_AF-A0A1W9VYL3-F1
#
_entry.id   AF-A0A1W9VYL3-F1
#
_cell.length_a   1.000
_cell.length_b   1.000
_cell.length_c   1.000
_cell.angle_alpha   90.00
_cell.angle_beta   90.00
_cell.angle_gamma   90.00
#
_symmetry.space_group_name_H-M   'P 1'
#
loop_
_entity.id
_entity.type
_entity.pdbx_description
1 polymer ?
#
loop_
_entity_poly.entity_id
_entity_poly.type
_entity_poly.pdbx_seq_one_letter_code
_entity_poly.pdbx_strand_id
1 'polypeptide(L)' 'MKVSSRNNKWVFEFDTISIICGITRVNNVYTILFELNDKIIKINTSNLDKTFLSLERSFNSNAILNYR' A
#
# COMPACT_ATOMS: atom_id res chain seq x y z
N MET A 1 -3.69 8.72 -6.06
CA MET A 1 -2.45 8.02 -5.68
C MET A 1 -1.31 8.40 -6.61
N LYS A 2 -0.15 8.75 -6.05
CA LYS A 2 1.12 8.82 -6.80
C LYS A 2 1.99 7.64 -6.43
N VAL A 3 2.69 7.07 -7.40
CA VAL A 3 3.57 5.94 -7.21
C VAL A 3 4.97 6.35 -7.64
N SER A 4 5.95 6.11 -6.77
CA SER A 4 7.37 6.29 -7.10
C SER A 4 8.17 5.09 -6.63
N SER A 5 9.28 4.79 -7.32
CA SER A 5 10.19 3.72 -6.95
C SER A 5 11.56 4.30 -6.61
N ARG A 6 12.08 4.02 -5.41
CA ARG A 6 13.40 4.49 -4.96
C ARG A 6 14.14 3.35 -4.26
N ASN A 7 15.35 3.02 -4.71
CA ASN A 7 16.18 1.94 -4.15
C ASN A 7 15.42 0.62 -3.93
N ASN A 8 14.76 0.09 -4.97
CA ASN A 8 13.99 -1.17 -4.89
C ASN A 8 12.78 -1.16 -3.92
N LYS A 9 12.46 -0.01 -3.32
CA LYS A 9 11.24 0.20 -2.54
C LYS A 9 10.25 1.01 -3.36
N TRP A 10 8.99 0.69 -3.21
CA TRP A 10 7.88 1.42 -3.81
C TRP A 10 7.30 2.36 -2.76
N VAL A 11 7.11 3.61 -3.13
CA VAL A 11 6.48 4.63 -2.31
C VAL A 11 5.14 4.96 -2.94
N PHE A 12 4.08 4.67 -2.20
CA PHE A 12 2.70 4.97 -2.56
C PHE A 12 2.25 6.17 -1.73
N GLU A 13 2.07 7.30 -2.40
CA GLU A 13 1.52 8.49 -1.78
C GLU A 13 0.01 8.52 -2.04
N PHE A 14 -0.75 8.35 -0.97
CA PHE A 14 -2.18 8.59 -0.90
C PHE A 14 -2.43 10.02 -0.43
N ASP A 15 -3.69 10.47 -0.45
CA ASP A 15 -3.99 11.88 -0.14
C ASP A 15 -3.70 12.24 1.31
N THR A 16 -3.76 11.25 2.21
CA THR A 16 -3.60 11.43 3.66
C THR A 16 -2.33 10.79 4.23
N ILE A 17 -1.69 9.88 3.49
CA ILE A 17 -0.57 9.07 3.98
C ILE A 17 0.35 8.61 2.86
N SER A 18 1.65 8.54 3.14
CA SER A 18 2.63 7.93 2.25
C SER A 18 3.11 6.60 2.85
N ILE A 19 3.04 5.53 2.06
CA ILE A 19 3.43 4.18 2.46
C ILE A 19 4.64 3.75 1.65
N ILE A 20 5.70 3.33 2.34
CA ILE A 20 6.88 2.73 1.73
C ILE A 20 6.72 1.22 1.84
N CYS A 21 6.59 0.53 0.70
CA CYS A 21 6.45 -0.91 0.65
C CYS A 21 7.54 -1.58 -0.18
N GLY A 22 7.93 -2.77 0.26
CA GLY A 22 8.70 -3.72 -0.54
C GLY A 22 7.74 -4.63 -1.29
N ILE A 23 7.96 -4.79 -2.60
CA ILE A 23 7.19 -5.72 -3.43
C ILE A 23 8.14 -6.81 -3.90
N THR A 24 7.85 -8.05 -3.55
CA THR A 24 8.56 -9.23 -4.07
C THR A 24 7.60 -10.12 -4.84
N ARG A 25 8.10 -10.80 -5.88
CA ARG A 25 7.30 -11.72 -6.69
C ARG A 25 7.88 -13.12 -6.59
N VAL A 26 7.06 -14.10 -6.21
CA VAL A 26 7.43 -15.52 -6.14
C VAL A 26 6.30 -16.33 -6.76
N ASN A 27 6.60 -17.18 -7.75
CA ASN A 27 5.63 -18.07 -8.41
C ASN A 27 4.31 -17.39 -8.80
N ASN A 28 4.42 -16.21 -9.42
CA ASN A 28 3.28 -15.41 -9.87
C ASN A 28 2.41 -14.79 -8.76
N VAL A 29 2.84 -14.90 -7.49
CA VAL A 29 2.25 -14.21 -6.35
C VAL A 29 3.15 -13.04 -5.96
N TYR A 30 2.56 -11.87 -5.82
CA TYR A 30 3.21 -10.68 -5.30
C TYR A 30 3.00 -10.62 -3.79
N THR A 31 4.09 -10.43 -3.05
CA THR A 31 4.09 -10.14 -1.63
C THR A 31 4.42 -8.67 -1.44
N ILE A 32 3.50 -7.92 -0.87
CA ILE A 32 3.66 -6.51 -0.51
C ILE A 32 3.90 -6.48 1.00
N LEU A 33 4.99 -5.86 1.42
CA LEU A 33 5.34 -5.70 2.82
C LEU A 33 5.57 -4.22 3.13
N PHE A 34 4.85 -3.69 4.11
CA PHE A 34 4.99 -2.31 4.55
C PHE A 34 4.68 -2.16 6.02
N GLU A 35 5.11 -1.05 6.59
CA GLU A 35 4.81 -0.66 7.95
C GLU A 35 3.74 0.43 7.97
N LEU A 36 2.77 0.30 8.87
CA LEU A 36 1.70 1.26 9.09
C LEU A 36 1.41 1.33 10.60
N ASN A 37 1.57 2.50 11.21
CA ASN A 37 1.34 2.73 12.65
C ASN A 37 2.05 1.69 13.54
N ASP A 38 3.37 1.52 13.33
CA ASP A 38 4.23 0.55 14.04
C ASP A 38 3.81 -0.93 13.86
N LYS A 39 2.97 -1.23 12.86
CA LYS A 39 2.57 -2.59 12.50
C LYS A 39 3.07 -2.95 11.12
N ILE A 40 3.70 -4.11 11.03
CA ILE A 40 4.10 -4.70 9.75
C ILE A 40 2.87 -5.35 9.10
N ILE A 41 2.45 -4.81 7.96
CA ILE A 41 1.40 -5.37 7.12
C ILE A 41 2.06 -6.18 6.00
N LYS A 42 1.56 -7.41 5.79
CA LYS A 42 1.95 -8.28 4.70
C LYS A 42 0.73 -8.66 3.88
N ILE A 43 0.75 -8.37 2.59
CA ILE A 43 -0.34 -8.67 1.65
C ILE A 43 0.21 -9.57 0.55
N ASN A 44 -0.38 -10.75 0.39
CA ASN A 44 -0.08 -11.63 -0.74
C ASN A 44 -1.21 -11.47 -1.77
N THR A 45 -0.87 -11.11 -3.00
CA THR A 45 -1.83 -10.89 -4.08
C THR A 45 -1.31 -11.42 -5.40
N SER A 46 -2.19 -11.93 -6.25
CA SER A 46 -1.87 -12.23 -7.65
C SER A 46 -2.07 -11.03 -8.57
N ASN A 47 -2.68 -9.94 -8.08
CA ASN A 47 -3.01 -8.74 -8.85
C ASN A 47 -2.69 -7.47 -8.05
N LEU A 48 -1.54 -6.87 -8.35
CA LEU A 48 -1.07 -5.65 -7.68
C LEU A 48 -2.02 -4.46 -7.90
N ASP A 49 -2.48 -4.26 -9.13
CA ASP A 49 -3.32 -3.09 -9.49
C ASP A 49 -4.61 -3.06 -8.66
N LYS A 50 -5.31 -4.20 -8.57
CA LYS A 50 -6.52 -4.31 -7.74
C LYS A 50 -6.22 -4.09 -6.26
N THR A 51 -5.10 -4.59 -5.78
CA THR A 51 -4.71 -4.43 -4.37
C THR A 51 -4.41 -2.98 -4.03
N PHE A 52 -3.63 -2.28 -4.84
CA PHE A 52 -3.33 -0.86 -4.61
C PHE A 52 -4.57 0.02 -4.76
N LEU A 53 -5.46 -0.29 -5.70
CA LEU A 53 -6.73 0.42 -5.85
C LEU A 53 -7.66 0.20 -4.63
N SER A 54 -7.65 -0.99 -4.03
CA SER A 54 -8.35 -1.25 -2.77
C SER A 54 -7.72 -0.51 -1.59
N LEU A 55 -6.37 -0.46 -1.51
CA LEU A 55 -5.65 0.27 -0.47
C LEU A 55 -5.92 1.78 -0.59
N GLU A 56 -5.85 2.34 -1.80
CA GLU A 56 -6.19 3.74 -2.07
C GLU A 56 -7.60 4.05 -1.57
N ARG A 57 -8.58 3.22 -1.91
CA ARG A 57 -9.95 3.39 -1.39
C ARG A 57 -10.01 3.32 0.13
N SER A 58 -9.31 2.39 0.78
CA SER A 58 -9.31 2.28 2.24
C SER A 58 -8.66 3.50 2.92
N PHE A 59 -7.52 3.97 2.42
CA PHE A 59 -6.82 5.13 2.98
C PHE A 59 -7.54 6.45 2.70
N ASN A 60 -8.09 6.60 1.50
CA ASN A 60 -8.84 7.81 1.13
C ASN A 60 -10.26 7.82 1.72
N SER A 61 -10.92 6.67 1.89
CA SER A 61 -12.25 6.60 2.50
C SER A 61 -12.22 6.85 4.01
N ASN A 62 -11.12 6.53 4.70
CA ASN A 62 -10.95 6.85 6.12
C ASN A 62 -10.73 8.35 6.38
N ALA A 63 -10.60 9.19 5.35
CA ALA A 63 -10.66 10.65 5.50
C ALA A 63 -12.06 11.15 5.92
N ILE A 64 -13.08 10.28 5.97
CA ILE A 64 -14.45 10.59 6.42
C ILE A 64 -14.82 9.82 7.69
N LEU A 65 -13.93 9.71 8.68
CA LEU A 65 -14.35 9.45 10.06
C LEU A 65 -13.54 10.32 11.02
N ASN A 66 -13.73 11.63 10.88
CA ASN A 66 -13.74 12.54 12.02
C ASN A 66 -14.81 12.03 13.00
N TYR A 67 -14.42 11.20 13.97
CA TYR A 67 -15.20 11.07 15.20
C TYR A 67 -15.04 12.39 15.95
N ARG A 68 -16.06 13.24 15.79
CA ARG A 68 -16.43 14.32 16.72
C ARG A 68 -16.93 13.72 18.03
#